data_AF-A0A7W1T157-F1
#
_entry.id   AF-A0A7W1T157-F1
#
_cell.length_a   1.000
_cell.length_b   1.000
_cell.length_c   1.000
_cell.angle_alpha   90.00
_cell.angle_beta   90.00
_cell.angle_gamma   90.00
#
_symmetry.space_group_name_H-M   'P 1'
#
loop_
_entity.id
_entity.type
_entity.pdbx_description
1 polymer ?
#
loop_
_entity_poly.entity_id
_entity_poly.type
_entity_poly.pdbx_seq_one_letter_code
_entity_poly.pdbx_strand_id
1 'polypeptide(L)'
;MEEASSFASAGPQLRFGKIDNFTPQVSGAIVAARRFLFSQAEPEGFWCGELEADTTLESDYILLHTLLGTGDAERLRKCANFILQHQNEDGGWPIYAGGPSNISASVKAYFGLKLAGFSPDHPVLKKARAIILEMGGVVEVNTFTKIYLCFLGQYDYDAVPAIPPEIVLFPNWFWFNIYEISSWSRAILVPLSICYAKKPFRKIPEEMGIEELFVGGRDKSRMHLHWSRKLVSWRNFFLVLDRIAHWAERVHIRPLRSIALKQAEKWMLAHFEMSDGLGAIYPSILNSIIALRCLGYSLDDPQVIRALDEFEKLGIEEED
;
A
#
# COMPACT_ATOMS: atom_id res chain seq x y z
N MET A 1 -7.67 38.59 -50.14
CA MET A 1 -8.09 39.47 -49.04
C MET A 1 -7.40 38.92 -47.80
N GLU A 2 -6.15 39.34 -47.62
CA GLU A 2 -5.76 40.50 -46.76
C GLU A 2 -5.77 40.04 -45.29
N GLU A 3 -4.57 39.75 -44.75
CA GLU A 3 -3.79 40.64 -43.85
C GLU A 3 -4.33 40.54 -42.42
N ALA A 4 -3.55 40.41 -41.34
CA ALA A 4 -2.12 40.41 -41.09
C ALA A 4 -1.94 39.66 -39.75
N SER A 5 -0.76 39.15 -39.42
CA SER A 5 0.03 39.79 -38.36
C SER A 5 1.46 39.24 -38.39
N SER A 6 2.33 39.98 -39.06
CA SER A 6 3.76 39.91 -38.88
C SER A 6 4.13 40.68 -37.61
N PHE A 7 4.45 39.97 -36.53
CA PHE A 7 5.21 40.56 -35.43
C PHE A 7 6.34 39.63 -35.02
N ALA A 8 7.48 39.82 -35.68
CA ALA A 8 8.77 39.64 -35.03
C ALA A 8 9.76 40.58 -35.73
N SER A 9 9.91 41.78 -35.17
CA SER A 9 11.08 42.62 -35.46
C SER A 9 12.31 41.83 -35.02
N ALA A 10 13.09 41.32 -35.98
CA ALA A 10 14.39 40.72 -35.72
C ALA A 10 15.35 41.82 -35.27
N GLY A 11 15.33 42.14 -33.98
CA GLY A 11 16.42 42.87 -33.33
C GLY A 11 17.73 42.06 -33.45
N PRO A 12 18.90 42.70 -33.26
CA PRO A 12 20.18 42.02 -33.40
C PRO A 12 20.22 40.78 -32.50
N GLN A 13 20.22 39.61 -33.13
CA GLN A 13 20.24 38.32 -32.45
C GLN A 13 21.63 38.15 -31.83
N LEU A 14 21.71 38.26 -30.51
CA LEU A 14 22.94 38.02 -29.74
C LEU A 14 23.48 36.64 -30.12
N ARG A 15 24.61 36.61 -30.82
CA ARG A 15 25.26 35.37 -31.24
C ARG A 15 26.15 34.85 -30.14
N PHE A 16 25.82 33.69 -29.61
CA PHE A 16 26.58 33.03 -28.56
C PHE A 16 27.41 31.87 -29.14
N GLY A 17 28.07 32.09 -30.28
CA GLY A 17 29.11 31.20 -30.83
C GLY A 17 28.71 29.73 -30.87
N LYS A 18 29.30 28.91 -29.97
CA LYS A 18 29.02 27.46 -29.87
C LYS A 18 27.54 27.12 -29.62
N ILE A 19 26.78 28.00 -28.97
CA ILE A 19 25.35 27.78 -28.63
C ILE A 19 24.46 27.89 -29.87
N ASP A 20 24.82 28.78 -30.81
CA ASP A 20 24.03 29.01 -32.03
C ASP A 20 23.99 27.76 -32.93
N ASN A 21 25.03 26.91 -32.86
CA ASN A 21 25.10 25.63 -33.58
C ASN A 21 24.14 24.56 -33.03
N PHE A 22 23.68 24.70 -31.78
CA PHE A 22 22.73 23.76 -31.16
C PHE A 22 21.27 24.16 -31.40
N THR A 23 20.98 25.42 -31.73
CA THR A 23 19.60 25.91 -31.91
C THR A 23 18.77 25.12 -32.94
N PRO A 24 19.31 24.73 -34.12
CA PRO A 24 18.57 23.89 -35.06
C PRO A 24 18.31 22.47 -34.53
N GLN A 25 19.26 21.91 -33.78
CA GLN A 25 19.17 20.57 -33.20
C GLN A 25 18.14 20.54 -32.07
N VAL A 26 18.14 21.55 -31.19
CA VAL A 26 17.15 21.72 -30.13
C VAL A 26 15.75 21.94 -30.73
N SER A 27 15.63 22.77 -31.76
CA SER A 27 14.35 22.95 -32.47
C SER A 27 13.83 21.64 -33.07
N GLY A 28 14.73 20.86 -33.69
CA GLY A 28 14.40 19.53 -34.21
C GLY A 28 13.94 18.57 -33.11
N ALA A 29 14.63 18.54 -31.97
CA ALA A 29 14.28 17.73 -30.81
C ALA A 29 12.91 18.12 -30.22
N ILE A 30 12.59 19.42 -30.12
CA ILE A 30 11.28 19.89 -29.65
C ILE A 30 10.16 19.41 -30.59
N VAL A 31 10.35 19.52 -31.91
CA VAL A 31 9.34 19.05 -32.88
C VAL A 31 9.15 17.53 -32.79
N ALA A 32 10.23 16.78 -32.65
CA ALA A 32 10.19 15.33 -32.50
C ALA A 32 9.49 14.91 -31.19
N ALA A 33 9.88 15.48 -30.05
CA ALA A 33 9.27 15.23 -28.75
C ALA A 33 7.78 15.58 -28.73
N ARG A 34 7.42 16.73 -29.33
CA ARG A 34 6.01 17.13 -29.49
C ARG A 34 5.23 16.09 -30.30
N ARG A 35 5.78 15.64 -31.44
CA ARG A 35 5.13 14.64 -32.29
C ARG A 35 4.94 13.32 -31.54
N PHE A 36 5.96 12.86 -30.82
CA PHE A 36 5.88 11.66 -30.01
C PHE A 36 4.82 11.79 -28.91
N LEU A 37 4.83 12.90 -28.15
CA LEU A 37 3.84 13.10 -27.08
C LEU A 37 2.41 13.07 -27.64
N PHE A 38 2.11 13.79 -28.73
CA PHE A 38 0.79 13.73 -29.34
C PHE A 38 0.44 12.38 -29.98
N SER A 39 1.42 11.53 -30.30
CA SER A 39 1.14 10.16 -30.75
C SER A 39 0.79 9.21 -29.62
N GLN A 40 1.02 9.59 -28.36
CA GLN A 40 0.63 8.85 -27.15
C GLN A 40 -0.69 9.37 -26.54
N ALA A 41 -1.34 10.35 -27.16
CA ALA A 41 -2.60 10.89 -26.64
C ALA A 41 -3.75 9.94 -26.98
N GLU A 42 -4.64 9.72 -26.01
CA GLU A 42 -5.87 8.96 -26.23
C GLU A 42 -6.86 9.74 -27.11
N PRO A 43 -7.75 9.06 -27.86
CA PRO A 43 -8.77 9.71 -28.70
C PRO A 43 -9.63 10.74 -27.94
N GLU A 44 -9.84 10.54 -26.65
CA GLU A 44 -10.61 11.39 -25.74
C GLU A 44 -9.84 12.65 -25.29
N GLY A 45 -8.55 12.76 -25.60
CA GLY A 45 -7.75 13.98 -25.41
C GLY A 45 -6.92 14.06 -24.12
N PHE A 46 -6.75 12.95 -23.41
CA PHE A 46 -5.85 12.85 -22.25
C PHE A 46 -4.61 11.99 -22.57
N TRP A 47 -3.63 11.99 -21.66
CA TRP A 47 -2.50 11.06 -21.67
C TRP A 47 -2.63 10.13 -20.48
N CYS A 48 -2.50 8.84 -20.74
CA CYS A 48 -2.41 7.83 -19.70
C CYS A 48 -1.01 7.24 -19.72
N GLY A 49 -0.35 7.22 -18.58
CA GLY A 49 0.92 6.55 -18.38
C GLY A 49 0.83 5.65 -17.17
N GLU A 50 1.60 4.58 -17.17
CA GLU A 50 1.74 3.72 -16.01
C GLU A 50 2.28 4.52 -14.81
N LEU A 51 1.63 4.32 -13.66
CA LEU A 51 2.13 4.82 -12.38
C LEU A 51 2.81 3.66 -11.66
N GLU A 52 4.10 3.51 -11.92
CA GLU A 52 4.92 2.47 -11.30
C GLU A 52 4.99 2.64 -9.77
N ALA A 53 5.05 1.51 -9.08
CA ALA A 53 5.28 1.43 -7.63
C ALA A 53 6.37 0.38 -7.34
N ASP A 54 6.27 -0.29 -6.19
CA ASP A 54 7.14 -1.41 -5.82
C ASP A 54 6.34 -2.71 -5.72
N THR A 55 7.04 -3.83 -5.53
CA THR A 55 6.44 -5.17 -5.50
C THR A 55 5.48 -5.40 -4.32
N THR A 56 5.27 -4.42 -3.44
CA THR A 56 4.34 -4.56 -2.34
C THR A 56 2.89 -4.59 -2.81
N LEU A 57 2.57 -4.03 -3.98
CA LEU A 57 1.23 -4.10 -4.56
C LEU A 57 0.88 -5.53 -4.96
N GLU A 58 1.74 -6.24 -5.67
CA GLU A 58 1.52 -7.63 -6.07
C GLU A 58 1.51 -8.55 -4.84
N SER A 59 2.37 -8.25 -3.86
CA SER A 59 2.41 -9.00 -2.60
C SER A 59 1.11 -8.86 -1.79
N ASP A 60 0.59 -7.64 -1.70
CA ASP A 60 -0.67 -7.35 -0.99
C ASP A 60 -1.89 -7.88 -1.77
N TYR A 61 -1.83 -7.93 -3.10
CA TYR A 61 -2.84 -8.54 -3.96
C TYR A 61 -2.98 -10.04 -3.66
N ILE A 62 -1.85 -10.77 -3.65
CA ILE A 62 -1.82 -12.19 -3.28
C ILE A 62 -2.35 -12.40 -1.85
N LEU A 63 -1.95 -11.53 -0.91
CA LEU A 63 -2.41 -11.59 0.48
C LEU A 63 -3.93 -11.38 0.60
N LEU A 64 -4.49 -10.39 -0.10
CA LEU A 64 -5.93 -10.10 -0.11
C LEU A 64 -6.71 -11.33 -0.60
N HIS A 65 -6.34 -11.87 -1.76
CA HIS A 65 -7.01 -13.01 -2.34
C HIS A 65 -6.86 -14.28 -1.50
N THR A 66 -5.70 -14.48 -0.87
CA THR A 66 -5.50 -15.54 0.12
C THR A 66 -6.44 -15.38 1.30
N LEU A 67 -6.54 -14.17 1.87
CA LEU A 67 -7.42 -13.86 3.01
C LEU A 67 -8.88 -14.12 2.67
N LEU A 68 -9.33 -13.69 1.49
CA LEU A 68 -10.71 -13.85 1.04
C LEU A 68 -11.03 -15.26 0.53
N GLY A 69 -10.01 -16.02 0.09
CA GLY A 69 -10.17 -17.31 -0.58
C GLY A 69 -10.73 -17.14 -1.98
N THR A 70 -10.31 -16.06 -2.63
CA THR A 70 -10.69 -15.68 -3.99
C THR A 70 -9.42 -15.58 -4.83
N GLY A 71 -9.52 -14.98 -6.02
CA GLY A 71 -8.39 -14.71 -6.90
C GLY A 71 -8.29 -15.72 -8.03
N ASP A 72 -7.86 -15.22 -9.18
CA ASP A 72 -7.58 -16.03 -10.35
C ASP A 72 -6.16 -16.61 -10.26
N ALA A 73 -6.01 -17.91 -10.52
CA ALA A 73 -4.74 -18.59 -10.36
C ALA A 73 -3.67 -18.09 -11.35
N GLU A 74 -4.06 -17.69 -12.55
CA GLU A 74 -3.15 -17.13 -13.54
C GLU A 74 -2.66 -15.75 -13.09
N ARG A 75 -3.57 -14.87 -12.66
CA ARG A 75 -3.20 -13.55 -12.11
C ARG A 75 -2.27 -13.64 -10.91
N LEU A 76 -2.58 -14.51 -9.95
CA LEU A 76 -1.72 -14.71 -8.79
C LEU A 76 -0.33 -15.22 -9.18
N ARG A 77 -0.23 -16.07 -10.21
CA ARG A 77 1.05 -16.50 -10.79
C ARG A 77 1.80 -15.33 -11.44
N LYS A 78 1.11 -14.45 -12.18
CA LYS A 78 1.71 -13.26 -12.80
C LYS A 78 2.25 -12.29 -11.75
N CYS A 79 1.47 -12.00 -10.71
CA CYS A 79 1.93 -11.23 -9.54
C CYS A 79 3.20 -11.84 -8.93
N ALA A 80 3.23 -13.17 -8.74
CA ALA A 80 4.42 -13.83 -8.22
C ALA A 80 5.63 -13.69 -9.15
N ASN A 81 5.45 -13.81 -10.48
CA ASN A 81 6.53 -13.61 -11.45
C ASN A 81 7.06 -12.17 -11.41
N PHE A 82 6.18 -11.18 -11.34
CA PHE A 82 6.57 -9.78 -11.23
C PHE A 82 7.44 -9.55 -9.97
N ILE A 83 7.03 -10.12 -8.82
CA ILE A 83 7.85 -10.08 -7.61
C ILE A 83 9.23 -10.72 -7.86
N LEU A 84 9.30 -11.89 -8.49
CA LEU A 84 10.59 -12.56 -8.76
C LEU A 84 11.53 -11.73 -9.63
N GLN A 85 11.01 -11.06 -10.66
CA GLN A 85 11.80 -10.28 -11.62
C GLN A 85 12.45 -9.04 -10.98
N HIS A 86 11.86 -8.52 -9.90
CA HIS A 86 12.29 -7.29 -9.24
C HIS A 86 13.13 -7.53 -7.98
N GLN A 87 13.63 -8.76 -7.77
CA GLN A 87 14.54 -9.06 -6.67
C GLN A 87 15.92 -8.42 -6.92
N ASN A 88 16.46 -7.74 -5.92
CA ASN A 88 17.82 -7.20 -5.94
C ASN A 88 18.89 -8.30 -5.90
N GLU A 89 20.12 -7.93 -6.26
CA GLU A 89 21.29 -8.82 -6.20
C GLU A 89 21.64 -9.28 -4.77
N ASP A 90 21.19 -8.61 -3.72
CA ASP A 90 21.35 -9.05 -2.32
C ASP A 90 20.23 -10.02 -1.88
N GLY A 91 19.18 -10.18 -2.69
CA GLY A 91 18.01 -11.02 -2.42
C GLY A 91 16.80 -10.28 -1.85
N GLY A 92 16.88 -8.99 -1.56
CA GLY A 92 15.75 -8.21 -1.06
C GLY A 92 14.99 -7.51 -2.17
N TRP A 93 14.06 -6.63 -1.79
CA TRP A 93 13.25 -5.83 -2.72
C TRP A 93 13.28 -4.35 -2.32
N PRO A 94 13.46 -3.45 -3.30
CA PRO A 94 13.46 -2.01 -3.04
C PRO A 94 12.04 -1.44 -3.03
N ILE A 95 11.91 -0.16 -2.66
CA ILE A 95 10.66 0.63 -2.76
C ILE A 95 10.73 1.68 -3.88
N TYR A 96 11.79 1.65 -4.69
CA TYR A 96 11.98 2.47 -5.90
C TYR A 96 13.02 1.80 -6.81
N ALA A 97 12.94 2.06 -8.11
CA ALA A 97 13.82 1.45 -9.11
C ALA A 97 15.31 1.68 -8.80
N GLY A 98 16.09 0.59 -8.78
CA GLY A 98 17.53 0.61 -8.47
C GLY A 98 17.88 0.98 -7.01
N GLY A 99 16.90 1.01 -6.11
CA GLY A 99 17.10 1.29 -4.70
C GLY A 99 17.69 0.12 -3.90
N PRO A 100 18.12 0.38 -2.65
CA PRO A 100 18.52 -0.68 -1.74
C PRO A 100 17.29 -1.48 -1.27
N SER A 101 17.54 -2.71 -0.82
CA SER A 101 16.51 -3.55 -0.24
C SER A 101 15.87 -2.90 0.99
N ASN A 102 14.53 -2.92 1.03
CA ASN A 102 13.73 -2.42 2.13
C ASN A 102 13.13 -3.58 2.91
N ILE A 103 13.21 -3.53 4.24
CA ILE A 103 12.73 -4.62 5.11
C ILE A 103 11.23 -4.92 4.94
N SER A 104 10.39 -3.89 4.78
CA SER A 104 8.94 -4.08 4.66
C SER A 104 8.56 -4.64 3.29
N ALA A 105 9.18 -4.12 2.22
CA ALA A 105 8.97 -4.64 0.87
C ALA A 105 9.47 -6.09 0.74
N SER A 106 10.66 -6.38 1.29
CA SER A 106 11.26 -7.71 1.22
C SER A 106 10.45 -8.76 1.98
N VAL A 107 9.92 -8.43 3.16
CA VAL A 107 9.06 -9.35 3.92
C VAL A 107 7.73 -9.59 3.20
N LYS A 108 7.11 -8.54 2.63
CA LYS A 108 5.89 -8.68 1.83
C LYS A 108 6.11 -9.56 0.61
N ALA A 109 7.17 -9.30 -0.16
CA ALA A 109 7.56 -10.09 -1.32
C ALA A 109 7.81 -11.56 -0.95
N TYR A 110 8.62 -11.81 0.09
CA TYR A 110 8.88 -13.17 0.58
C TYR A 110 7.57 -13.88 0.96
N PHE A 111 6.70 -13.22 1.71
CA PHE A 111 5.45 -13.82 2.16
C PHE A 111 4.48 -14.05 0.99
N GLY A 112 4.34 -13.08 0.08
CA GLY A 112 3.53 -13.20 -1.13
C GLY A 112 3.96 -14.40 -1.98
N LEU A 113 5.27 -14.60 -2.18
CA LEU A 113 5.80 -15.79 -2.88
C LEU A 113 5.48 -17.09 -2.14
N LYS A 114 5.57 -17.12 -0.81
CA LYS A 114 5.15 -18.31 -0.04
C LYS A 114 3.66 -18.61 -0.18
N LEU A 115 2.81 -17.59 -0.16
CA LEU A 115 1.37 -17.73 -0.41
C LEU A 115 1.08 -18.21 -1.84
N ALA A 116 1.91 -17.83 -2.82
CA ALA A 116 1.88 -18.35 -4.18
C ALA A 116 2.47 -19.76 -4.35
N GLY A 117 2.87 -20.43 -3.25
CA GLY A 117 3.32 -21.83 -3.24
C GLY A 117 4.83 -22.03 -3.36
N PHE A 118 5.64 -20.98 -3.28
CA PHE A 118 7.10 -21.14 -3.30
C PHE A 118 7.61 -21.74 -1.99
N SER A 119 8.44 -22.78 -2.11
CA SER A 119 9.09 -23.40 -0.97
C SER A 119 10.11 -22.44 -0.33
N PRO A 120 10.24 -22.40 1.01
CA PRO A 120 11.31 -21.64 1.68
C PRO A 120 12.72 -22.12 1.29
N ASP A 121 12.83 -23.30 0.66
CA ASP A 121 14.09 -23.80 0.13
C ASP A 121 14.44 -23.31 -1.28
N HIS A 122 13.51 -22.62 -1.95
CA HIS A 122 13.73 -22.04 -3.27
C HIS A 122 14.90 -21.03 -3.23
N PRO A 123 15.83 -21.01 -4.22
CA PRO A 123 17.03 -20.18 -4.17
C PRO A 123 16.76 -18.69 -3.90
N VAL A 124 15.71 -18.14 -4.54
CA VAL A 124 15.25 -16.76 -4.34
C VAL A 124 14.85 -16.50 -2.88
N LEU A 125 14.07 -17.41 -2.28
CA LEU A 125 13.58 -17.27 -0.92
C LEU A 125 14.71 -17.47 0.09
N LYS A 126 15.65 -18.40 -0.15
CA LYS A 126 16.83 -18.57 0.70
C LYS A 126 17.65 -17.29 0.80
N LYS A 127 17.86 -16.62 -0.33
CA LYS A 127 18.60 -15.36 -0.42
C LYS A 127 17.84 -14.22 0.27
N ALA A 128 16.55 -14.09 -0.02
CA ALA A 128 15.65 -13.14 0.63
C ALA A 128 15.64 -13.28 2.15
N ARG A 129 15.52 -14.52 2.67
CA ARG A 129 15.56 -14.79 4.10
C ARG A 129 16.86 -14.31 4.73
N ALA A 130 18.01 -14.55 4.08
CA ALA A 130 19.30 -14.13 4.62
C ALA A 130 19.37 -12.61 4.81
N ILE A 131 19.03 -11.83 3.78
CA ILE A 131 19.07 -10.37 3.85
C ILE A 131 17.97 -9.80 4.78
N ILE A 132 16.78 -10.42 4.83
CA ILE A 132 15.72 -10.03 5.77
C ILE A 132 16.19 -10.19 7.22
N LEU A 133 16.84 -11.31 7.55
CA LEU A 133 17.37 -11.55 8.90
C LEU A 133 18.52 -10.58 9.23
N GLU A 134 19.38 -10.25 8.26
CA GLU A 134 20.43 -9.24 8.43
C GLU A 134 19.86 -7.84 8.70
N MET A 135 18.74 -7.50 8.06
CA MET A 135 17.99 -6.25 8.29
C MET A 135 17.17 -6.24 9.60
N GLY A 136 17.28 -7.27 10.45
CA GLY A 136 16.60 -7.35 11.75
C GLY A 136 15.30 -8.15 11.75
N GLY A 137 14.91 -8.73 10.60
CA GLY A 137 13.77 -9.62 10.46
C GLY A 137 12.41 -8.92 10.50
N VAL A 138 11.36 -9.74 10.54
CA VAL A 138 9.96 -9.27 10.42
C VAL A 138 9.54 -8.25 11.50
N VAL A 139 10.20 -8.20 12.65
CA VAL A 139 9.86 -7.25 13.71
C VAL A 139 10.19 -5.80 13.35
N GLU A 140 11.09 -5.57 12.38
CA GLU A 140 11.51 -4.23 11.93
C GLU A 140 10.65 -3.69 10.77
N VAL A 141 9.63 -4.43 10.31
CA VAL A 141 8.72 -3.94 9.27
C VAL A 141 7.83 -2.80 9.80
N ASN A 142 7.29 -2.01 8.86
CA ASN A 142 6.38 -0.92 9.17
C ASN A 142 5.01 -1.42 9.70
N THR A 143 4.22 -0.49 10.25
CA THR A 143 2.91 -0.79 10.85
C THR A 143 1.93 -1.46 9.89
N PHE A 144 1.86 -1.03 8.62
CA PHE A 144 0.91 -1.59 7.65
C PHE A 144 1.24 -3.04 7.34
N THR A 145 2.51 -3.37 7.14
CA THR A 145 2.96 -4.75 6.96
C THR A 145 2.60 -5.60 8.18
N LYS A 146 2.84 -5.12 9.41
CA LYS A 146 2.46 -5.87 10.62
C LYS A 146 0.96 -6.16 10.69
N ILE A 147 0.12 -5.18 10.36
CA ILE A 147 -1.34 -5.33 10.36
C ILE A 147 -1.76 -6.41 9.35
N TYR A 148 -1.20 -6.41 8.14
CA TYR A 148 -1.55 -7.41 7.13
C TYR A 148 -1.05 -8.81 7.51
N LEU A 149 0.12 -8.91 8.15
CA LEU A 149 0.60 -10.18 8.70
C LEU A 149 -0.33 -10.71 9.80
N CYS A 150 -0.93 -9.86 10.63
CA CYS A 150 -1.94 -10.27 11.62
C CYS A 150 -3.15 -10.94 10.94
N PHE A 151 -3.56 -10.50 9.76
CA PHE A 151 -4.73 -11.04 9.05
C PHE A 151 -4.57 -12.53 8.69
N LEU A 152 -3.33 -12.99 8.54
CA LEU A 152 -2.97 -14.39 8.27
C LEU A 152 -2.24 -15.07 9.45
N GLY A 153 -2.29 -14.48 10.66
CA GLY A 153 -1.71 -15.07 11.88
C GLY A 153 -0.19 -15.03 11.99
N GLN A 154 0.49 -14.30 11.11
CA GLN A 154 1.95 -14.23 11.04
C GLN A 154 2.54 -13.17 11.97
N TYR A 155 1.68 -12.37 12.61
CA TYR A 155 2.05 -11.38 13.62
C TYR A 155 0.92 -11.25 14.65
N ASP A 156 1.23 -10.69 15.81
CA ASP A 156 0.29 -10.58 16.92
C ASP A 156 -0.46 -9.24 16.90
N TYR A 157 -1.79 -9.30 17.03
CA TYR A 157 -2.64 -8.10 17.11
C TYR A 157 -2.32 -7.18 18.30
N ASP A 158 -1.85 -7.74 19.42
CA ASP A 158 -1.45 -6.95 20.60
C ASP A 158 -0.11 -6.22 20.39
N ALA A 159 0.64 -6.57 19.33
CA ALA A 159 1.94 -5.99 19.02
C ALA A 159 1.90 -4.87 17.98
N VAL A 160 0.74 -4.63 17.34
CA VAL A 160 0.53 -3.54 16.38
C VAL A 160 -0.13 -2.33 17.05
N PRO A 161 0.10 -1.09 16.56
CA PRO A 161 -0.59 0.09 17.04
C PRO A 161 -2.12 -0.07 17.02
N ALA A 162 -2.77 0.35 18.09
CA ALA A 162 -4.22 0.37 18.17
C ALA A 162 -4.82 1.41 17.21
N ILE A 163 -5.83 1.01 16.44
CA ILE A 163 -6.60 1.90 15.54
C ILE A 163 -8.08 1.84 15.95
N PRO A 164 -8.45 2.44 17.09
CA PRO A 164 -9.82 2.36 17.59
C PRO A 164 -10.79 3.08 16.63
N PRO A 165 -11.88 2.42 16.17
CA PRO A 165 -12.86 3.07 15.28
C PRO A 165 -13.57 4.25 15.94
N GLU A 166 -13.54 4.34 17.27
CA GLU A 166 -14.10 5.46 18.04
C GLU A 166 -13.56 6.83 17.61
N ILE A 167 -12.39 6.91 16.96
CA ILE A 167 -11.84 8.15 16.39
C ILE A 167 -12.79 8.81 15.37
N VAL A 168 -13.64 8.01 14.68
CA VAL A 168 -14.62 8.50 13.70
C VAL A 168 -15.75 9.29 14.37
N LEU A 169 -15.95 9.13 15.68
CA LEU A 169 -16.97 9.83 16.44
C LEU A 169 -16.50 11.20 16.96
N PHE A 170 -15.22 11.52 16.81
CA PHE A 170 -14.69 12.79 17.30
C PHE A 170 -15.25 13.96 16.48
N PRO A 171 -15.75 15.02 17.15
CA PRO A 171 -16.36 16.14 16.47
C PRO A 171 -15.31 17.01 15.77
N ASN A 172 -15.69 17.69 14.70
CA ASN A 172 -14.76 18.50 13.88
C ASN A 172 -14.09 19.66 14.64
N TRP A 173 -14.65 20.12 15.76
CA TRP A 173 -14.02 21.15 16.60
C TRP A 173 -12.91 20.60 17.50
N PHE A 174 -12.85 19.28 17.70
CA PHE A 174 -11.83 18.65 18.50
C PHE A 174 -10.55 18.52 17.68
N TRP A 175 -9.44 19.01 18.23
CA TRP A 175 -8.12 19.11 17.61
C TRP A 175 -7.51 17.77 17.15
N PHE A 176 -8.12 16.64 17.51
CA PHE A 176 -7.78 15.31 16.99
C PHE A 176 -9.06 14.65 16.46
N ASN A 177 -9.41 14.91 15.21
CA ASN A 177 -10.52 14.24 14.52
C ASN A 177 -10.08 13.78 13.13
N ILE A 178 -10.85 12.89 12.48
CA ILE A 178 -10.43 12.30 11.21
C ILE A 178 -10.28 13.32 10.06
N TYR A 179 -10.90 14.50 10.17
CA TYR A 179 -10.80 15.56 9.14
C TYR A 179 -9.56 16.45 9.28
N GLU A 180 -8.82 16.35 10.39
CA GLU A 180 -7.48 16.92 10.54
C GLU A 180 -6.39 15.98 9.96
N ILE A 181 -6.76 14.76 9.60
CA ILE A 181 -5.91 13.81 8.90
C ILE A 181 -6.02 14.08 7.38
N SER A 182 -4.90 14.02 6.66
CA SER A 182 -4.89 14.18 5.20
C SER A 182 -5.88 13.22 4.53
N SER A 183 -6.40 13.63 3.37
CA SER A 183 -7.46 12.88 2.66
C SER A 183 -7.07 11.42 2.40
N TRP A 184 -5.85 11.16 1.90
CA TRP A 184 -5.37 9.80 1.65
C TRP A 184 -5.24 9.01 2.95
N SER A 185 -4.75 9.62 4.03
CA SER A 185 -4.47 8.88 5.28
C SER A 185 -5.78 8.55 5.99
N ARG A 186 -6.76 9.46 5.92
CA ARG A 186 -8.12 9.21 6.38
C ARG A 186 -8.78 8.05 5.63
N ALA A 187 -8.67 8.03 4.29
CA ALA A 187 -9.24 6.98 3.45
C ALA A 187 -8.66 5.58 3.77
N ILE A 188 -7.40 5.50 4.19
CA ILE A 188 -6.76 4.26 4.65
C ILE A 188 -7.17 3.94 6.10
N LEU A 189 -7.19 4.94 6.98
CA LEU A 189 -7.36 4.75 8.42
C LEU A 189 -8.78 4.30 8.80
N VAL A 190 -9.82 4.84 8.16
CA VAL A 190 -11.21 4.47 8.47
C VAL A 190 -11.47 2.97 8.28
N PRO A 191 -11.20 2.34 7.12
CA PRO A 191 -11.38 0.89 6.97
C PRO A 191 -10.44 0.08 7.86
N LEU A 192 -9.18 0.51 8.06
CA LEU A 192 -8.27 -0.16 8.99
C LEU A 192 -8.78 -0.15 10.44
N SER A 193 -9.50 0.90 10.85
CA SER A 193 -10.10 0.95 12.19
C SER A 193 -11.20 -0.10 12.38
N ILE A 194 -11.95 -0.41 11.31
CA ILE A 194 -12.92 -1.51 11.28
C ILE A 194 -12.18 -2.84 11.39
N CYS A 195 -11.13 -3.03 10.58
CA CYS A 195 -10.30 -4.25 10.61
C CYS A 195 -9.66 -4.45 12.00
N TYR A 196 -9.14 -3.41 12.64
CA TYR A 196 -8.59 -3.49 13.99
C TYR A 196 -9.64 -3.95 15.02
N ALA A 197 -10.85 -3.39 14.95
CA ALA A 197 -11.92 -3.76 15.86
C ALA A 197 -12.47 -5.18 15.64
N LYS A 198 -12.42 -5.67 14.41
CA LYS A 198 -12.94 -6.99 14.02
C LYS A 198 -11.88 -8.10 14.06
N LYS A 199 -10.60 -7.73 13.96
CA LYS A 199 -9.43 -8.62 13.92
C LYS A 199 -9.62 -9.78 12.93
N PRO A 200 -9.75 -9.52 11.62
CA PRO A 200 -9.91 -10.59 10.64
C PRO A 200 -8.78 -11.60 10.75
N PHE A 201 -9.10 -12.86 10.58
CA PHE A 201 -8.11 -13.92 10.69
C PHE A 201 -8.48 -15.06 9.76
N ARG A 202 -7.51 -15.47 8.95
CA ARG A 202 -7.55 -16.73 8.23
C ARG A 202 -6.30 -17.53 8.56
N LYS A 203 -6.52 -18.77 9.02
CA LYS A 203 -5.42 -19.72 9.22
C LYS A 203 -4.89 -20.15 7.85
N ILE A 204 -3.58 -20.05 7.70
CA ILE A 204 -2.85 -20.60 6.55
C ILE A 204 -2.08 -21.87 6.98
N PRO A 205 -1.73 -22.75 6.03
CA PRO A 205 -0.84 -23.88 6.31
C PRO A 205 0.52 -23.41 6.86
N GLU A 206 1.13 -24.22 7.73
CA GLU A 206 2.40 -23.85 8.40
C GLU A 206 3.54 -23.68 7.40
N GLU A 207 3.54 -24.48 6.33
CA GLU A 207 4.49 -24.41 5.23
C GLU A 207 4.45 -23.07 4.48
N MET A 208 3.34 -22.33 4.56
CA MET A 208 3.18 -20.99 3.96
C MET A 208 3.54 -19.85 4.93
N GLY A 209 3.78 -20.15 6.22
CA GLY A 209 4.07 -19.16 7.24
C GLY A 209 5.46 -18.50 7.12
N ILE A 210 5.80 -17.58 8.02
CA ILE A 210 7.07 -16.82 7.98
C ILE A 210 7.87 -16.87 9.27
N GLU A 211 7.71 -17.95 10.05
CA GLU A 211 8.43 -18.18 11.31
C GLU A 211 9.96 -18.03 11.15
N GLU A 212 10.49 -18.41 9.99
CA GLU A 212 11.89 -18.30 9.62
C GLU A 212 12.42 -16.87 9.42
N LEU A 213 11.53 -15.86 9.42
CA LEU A 213 11.90 -14.43 9.29
C LEU A 213 12.08 -13.73 10.66
N PHE A 214 11.83 -14.44 11.77
CA PHE A 214 12.07 -13.91 13.11
C PHE A 214 13.52 -14.17 13.54
N VAL A 215 14.26 -13.11 13.86
CA VAL A 215 15.65 -13.22 14.32
C VAL A 215 15.70 -13.97 15.65
N GLY A 216 16.32 -15.15 15.63
CA GLY A 216 16.42 -16.04 16.80
C GLY A 216 15.13 -16.80 17.14
N GLY A 217 14.10 -16.73 16.27
CA GLY A 217 12.79 -17.37 16.43
C GLY A 217 11.72 -16.45 17.03
N ARG A 218 10.45 -16.75 16.74
CA ARG A 218 9.29 -15.93 17.15
C ARG A 218 9.14 -15.80 18.66
N ASP A 219 9.32 -16.88 19.41
CA ASP A 219 9.20 -16.88 20.89
C ASP A 219 10.21 -15.95 21.59
N LYS A 220 11.37 -15.71 20.96
CA LYS A 220 12.42 -14.83 21.49
C LYS A 220 12.31 -13.41 20.95
N SER A 221 11.44 -13.19 19.98
CA SER A 221 11.33 -11.91 19.27
C SER A 221 10.49 -10.92 20.06
N ARG A 222 10.98 -9.69 20.15
CA ARG A 222 10.24 -8.58 20.75
C ARG A 222 9.35 -7.93 19.70
N MET A 223 8.11 -8.40 19.57
CA MET A 223 7.18 -7.89 18.55
C MET A 223 6.61 -6.50 18.87
N HIS A 224 6.55 -6.11 20.15
CA HIS A 224 6.02 -4.80 20.56
C HIS A 224 6.99 -3.66 20.22
N LEU A 225 6.40 -2.50 19.93
CA LEU A 225 7.12 -1.26 19.63
C LEU A 225 8.17 -0.91 20.69
N HIS A 226 9.33 -0.43 20.22
CA HIS A 226 10.43 -0.01 21.07
C HIS A 226 10.10 1.29 21.82
N TRP A 227 10.44 1.32 23.10
CA TRP A 227 10.35 2.53 23.93
C TRP A 227 11.49 3.48 23.58
N SER A 228 11.21 4.78 23.65
CA SER A 228 12.26 5.79 23.59
C SER A 228 13.14 5.69 24.84
N ARG A 229 14.45 5.90 24.66
CA ARG A 229 15.41 5.99 25.79
C ARG A 229 15.07 7.17 26.72
N LYS A 230 14.47 8.24 26.20
CA LYS A 230 13.99 9.37 27.00
C LYS A 230 12.62 9.03 27.60
N LEU A 231 12.54 8.99 28.93
CA LEU A 231 11.30 8.64 29.66
C LEU A 231 10.12 9.52 29.24
N VAL A 232 10.30 10.84 29.24
CA VAL A 232 9.31 11.80 28.74
C VAL A 232 9.61 12.09 27.27
N SER A 233 8.77 11.57 26.38
CA SER A 233 8.81 11.85 24.95
C SER A 233 7.43 11.64 24.34
N TRP A 234 7.12 12.31 23.23
CA TRP A 234 5.89 12.09 22.47
C TRP A 234 5.71 10.61 22.09
N ARG A 235 6.80 9.93 21.72
CA ARG A 235 6.78 8.48 21.46
C ARG A 235 6.28 7.69 22.66
N ASN A 236 6.85 7.89 23.85
CA ASN A 236 6.43 7.16 25.04
C ASN A 236 5.01 7.52 25.47
N PHE A 237 4.60 8.78 25.29
CA PHE A 237 3.21 9.19 25.52
C PHE A 237 2.23 8.41 24.63
N PHE A 238 2.46 8.36 23.33
CA PHE A 238 1.62 7.58 22.42
C PHE A 238 1.69 6.07 22.69
N LEU A 239 2.83 5.53 23.11
CA LEU A 239 2.95 4.13 23.53
C LEU A 239 2.16 3.82 24.80
N VAL A 240 2.02 4.77 25.72
CA VAL A 240 1.14 4.63 26.88
C VAL A 240 -0.33 4.62 26.44
N LEU A 241 -0.73 5.54 25.57
CA LEU A 241 -2.10 5.55 25.03
C LEU A 241 -2.44 4.26 24.29
N ASP A 242 -1.50 3.77 23.48
CA ASP A 242 -1.61 2.49 22.78
C ASP A 242 -1.80 1.31 23.75
N ARG A 243 -1.01 1.25 24.83
CA ARG A 243 -1.19 0.23 25.88
C ARG A 243 -2.54 0.33 26.60
N ILE A 244 -3.02 1.54 26.84
CA ILE A 244 -4.35 1.76 27.43
C ILE A 244 -5.43 1.26 26.48
N ALA A 245 -5.33 1.56 25.18
CA ALA A 245 -6.27 1.07 24.18
C ALA A 245 -6.27 -0.46 24.09
N HIS A 246 -5.11 -1.10 24.07
CA HIS A 246 -4.99 -2.57 24.10
C HIS A 246 -5.55 -3.18 25.39
N TRP A 247 -5.27 -2.56 26.53
CA TRP A 247 -5.86 -2.98 27.80
C TRP A 247 -7.40 -2.90 27.76
N ALA A 248 -7.95 -1.77 27.30
CA ALA A 248 -9.39 -1.58 27.17
C ALA A 248 -10.03 -2.59 26.20
N GLU A 249 -9.35 -2.91 25.10
CA GLU A 249 -9.79 -3.95 24.16
C GLU A 249 -9.83 -5.33 24.84
N ARG A 250 -8.79 -5.68 25.62
CA ARG A 250 -8.66 -6.97 26.32
C ARG A 250 -9.72 -7.17 27.39
N VAL A 251 -10.10 -6.11 28.10
CA VAL A 251 -11.17 -6.16 29.12
C VAL A 251 -12.55 -5.80 28.57
N HIS A 252 -12.68 -5.67 27.24
CA HIS A 252 -13.93 -5.36 26.52
C HIS A 252 -14.63 -4.06 26.94
N ILE A 253 -13.88 -3.06 27.41
CA ILE A 253 -14.41 -1.72 27.70
C ILE A 253 -14.48 -0.93 26.38
N ARG A 254 -15.60 -1.05 25.68
CA ARG A 254 -15.80 -0.44 24.35
C ARG A 254 -17.25 0.02 24.11
N PRO A 255 -17.81 0.90 24.97
CA PRO A 255 -19.24 1.23 24.96
C PRO A 255 -19.72 1.89 23.66
N LEU A 256 -18.82 2.58 22.94
CA LEU A 256 -19.14 3.27 21.68
C LEU A 256 -18.79 2.45 20.44
N ARG A 257 -18.23 1.24 20.58
CA ARG A 257 -17.68 0.46 19.45
C ARG A 257 -18.70 0.20 18.35
N SER A 258 -19.92 -0.21 18.74
CA SER A 258 -20.98 -0.50 17.76
C SER A 258 -21.40 0.75 16.97
N ILE A 259 -21.48 1.90 17.65
CA ILE A 259 -21.81 3.19 17.03
C ILE A 259 -20.67 3.62 16.12
N ALA A 260 -19.43 3.51 16.59
CA ALA A 260 -18.23 3.84 15.84
C ALA A 260 -18.09 3.01 14.56
N LEU A 261 -18.31 1.70 14.65
CA LEU A 261 -18.29 0.81 13.48
C LEU A 261 -19.35 1.18 12.45
N LYS A 262 -20.60 1.44 12.89
CA LYS A 262 -21.68 1.89 11.98
C LYS A 262 -21.36 3.23 11.33
N GLN A 263 -20.73 4.15 12.06
CA GLN A 263 -20.35 5.45 11.53
C GLN A 263 -19.17 5.32 10.54
N ALA A 264 -18.19 4.47 10.83
CA ALA A 264 -17.07 4.18 9.94
C ALA A 264 -17.55 3.49 8.64
N GLU A 265 -18.45 2.52 8.75
CA GLU A 265 -19.12 1.85 7.63
C GLU A 265 -19.90 2.85 6.79
N LYS A 266 -20.77 3.67 7.41
CA LYS A 266 -21.53 4.71 6.72
C LYS A 266 -20.60 5.71 6.02
N TRP A 267 -19.53 6.12 6.68
CA TRP A 267 -18.53 7.01 6.08
C TRP A 267 -17.92 6.35 4.84
N MET A 268 -17.50 5.09 4.94
CA MET A 268 -16.90 4.35 3.83
C MET A 268 -17.85 4.22 2.64
N LEU A 269 -19.09 3.76 2.86
CA LEU A 269 -20.09 3.59 1.81
C LEU A 269 -20.44 4.92 1.12
N ALA A 270 -20.58 6.00 1.88
CA ALA A 270 -20.83 7.32 1.31
C ALA A 270 -19.68 7.82 0.43
N HIS A 271 -18.45 7.40 0.69
CA HIS A 271 -17.27 7.75 -0.12
C HIS A 271 -16.98 6.74 -1.24
N PHE A 272 -17.78 5.68 -1.37
CA PHE A 272 -17.78 4.87 -2.58
C PHE A 272 -18.62 5.54 -3.66
N GLU A 273 -19.75 6.14 -3.33
CA GLU A 273 -20.65 6.79 -4.30
C GLU A 273 -19.89 7.78 -5.21
N MET A 274 -20.08 7.65 -6.53
CA MET A 274 -19.44 8.51 -7.54
C MET A 274 -17.90 8.62 -7.42
N SER A 275 -17.24 7.53 -6.99
CA SER A 275 -15.79 7.41 -6.95
C SER A 275 -15.32 6.14 -7.65
N ASP A 276 -14.07 6.16 -8.10
CA ASP A 276 -13.31 5.02 -8.63
C ASP A 276 -12.66 4.23 -7.47
N GLY A 277 -13.46 3.94 -6.46
CA GLY A 277 -13.02 3.32 -5.21
C GLY A 277 -12.60 4.34 -4.15
N LEU A 278 -12.47 3.86 -2.90
CA LEU A 278 -12.24 4.71 -1.74
C LEU A 278 -10.97 5.55 -1.86
N GLY A 279 -11.13 6.85 -2.11
CA GLY A 279 -10.01 7.76 -2.31
C GLY A 279 -9.17 7.49 -3.56
N ALA A 280 -9.61 6.59 -4.45
CA ALA A 280 -8.94 6.20 -5.70
C ALA A 280 -7.44 5.85 -5.51
N ILE A 281 -7.10 5.19 -4.40
CA ILE A 281 -5.73 4.73 -4.13
C ILE A 281 -5.72 3.30 -3.62
N TYR A 282 -4.71 2.55 -4.04
CA TYR A 282 -4.58 1.11 -3.80
C TYR A 282 -4.82 0.69 -2.34
N PRO A 283 -4.15 1.26 -1.31
CA PRO A 283 -4.29 0.74 0.06
C PRO A 283 -5.68 1.00 0.65
N SER A 284 -6.33 2.09 0.25
CA SER A 284 -7.68 2.43 0.73
C SER A 284 -8.72 1.46 0.18
N ILE A 285 -8.63 1.13 -1.12
CA ILE A 285 -9.53 0.19 -1.78
C ILE A 285 -9.33 -1.22 -1.22
N LEU A 286 -8.07 -1.69 -1.11
CA LEU A 286 -7.77 -2.99 -0.51
C LEU A 286 -8.34 -3.10 0.91
N ASN A 287 -8.09 -2.09 1.76
CA ASN A 287 -8.57 -2.11 3.14
C ASN A 287 -10.10 -2.03 3.24
N SER A 288 -10.77 -1.32 2.31
CA SER A 288 -12.22 -1.22 2.30
C SER A 288 -12.87 -2.57 1.97
N ILE A 289 -12.31 -3.35 1.04
CA ILE A 289 -12.75 -4.72 0.74
C ILE A 289 -12.65 -5.60 1.99
N ILE A 290 -11.50 -5.58 2.69
CA ILE A 290 -11.32 -6.35 3.92
C ILE A 290 -12.32 -5.89 5.00
N ALA A 291 -12.53 -4.58 5.14
CA ALA A 291 -13.45 -4.01 6.12
C ALA A 291 -14.92 -4.44 5.86
N LEU A 292 -15.40 -4.40 4.62
CA LEU A 292 -16.73 -4.89 4.25
C LEU A 292 -16.90 -6.37 4.63
N ARG A 293 -15.90 -7.20 4.33
CA ARG A 293 -15.90 -8.62 4.68
C ARG A 293 -15.92 -8.83 6.19
N CYS A 294 -15.20 -8.01 6.96
CA CYS A 294 -15.25 -8.01 8.43
C CYS A 294 -16.60 -7.57 9.01
N LEU A 295 -17.35 -6.75 8.27
CA LEU A 295 -18.70 -6.31 8.64
C LEU A 295 -19.79 -7.34 8.31
N GLY A 296 -19.45 -8.37 7.52
CA GLY A 296 -20.34 -9.48 7.18
C GLY A 296 -20.97 -9.42 5.79
N TYR A 297 -20.56 -8.45 4.96
CA TYR A 297 -20.98 -8.36 3.56
C TYR A 297 -20.51 -9.59 2.78
N SER A 298 -21.37 -10.24 1.99
CA SER A 298 -21.00 -11.38 1.13
C SER A 298 -20.09 -10.94 -0.04
N LEU A 299 -19.45 -11.90 -0.72
CA LEU A 299 -18.70 -11.57 -1.95
C LEU A 299 -19.64 -11.15 -3.08
N ASP A 300 -20.89 -11.62 -3.04
CA ASP A 300 -21.95 -11.25 -4.00
C ASP A 300 -22.65 -9.93 -3.65
N ASP A 301 -22.26 -9.26 -2.56
CA ASP A 301 -22.84 -7.98 -2.19
C ASP A 301 -22.39 -6.90 -3.20
N PRO A 302 -23.31 -6.06 -3.73
CA PRO A 302 -22.97 -5.04 -4.72
C PRO A 302 -21.85 -4.09 -4.29
N GLN A 303 -21.71 -3.80 -2.99
CA GLN A 303 -20.65 -2.93 -2.49
C GLN A 303 -19.27 -3.62 -2.51
N VAL A 304 -19.24 -4.94 -2.28
CA VAL A 304 -18.01 -5.73 -2.33
C VAL A 304 -17.59 -5.96 -3.77
N ILE A 305 -18.54 -6.31 -4.65
CA ILE A 305 -18.30 -6.45 -6.09
C ILE A 305 -17.72 -5.16 -6.65
N ARG A 306 -18.37 -4.02 -6.36
CA ARG A 306 -17.90 -2.72 -6.82
C ARG A 306 -16.47 -2.41 -6.33
N ALA A 307 -16.18 -2.64 -5.04
CA ALA A 307 -14.85 -2.38 -4.51
C ALA A 307 -13.78 -3.29 -5.14
N LEU A 308 -14.11 -4.55 -5.42
CA LEU A 308 -13.25 -5.47 -6.17
C LEU A 308 -13.05 -5.01 -7.60
N ASP A 309 -14.11 -4.60 -8.31
CA ASP A 309 -14.01 -4.12 -9.70
C ASP A 309 -13.09 -2.89 -9.79
N GLU A 310 -13.24 -1.91 -8.89
CA GLU A 310 -12.35 -0.74 -8.86
C GLU A 310 -10.90 -1.12 -8.48
N PHE A 311 -10.71 -2.16 -7.67
CA PHE A 311 -9.39 -2.66 -7.33
C PHE A 311 -8.72 -3.35 -8.52
N GLU A 312 -9.45 -4.17 -9.27
CA GLU A 312 -8.96 -4.86 -10.45
C GLU A 312 -8.61 -3.89 -11.60
N LYS A 313 -9.31 -2.75 -11.70
CA LYS A 313 -8.96 -1.69 -12.68
C LYS A 313 -7.58 -1.07 -12.45
N LEU A 314 -6.97 -1.24 -11.26
CA LEU A 314 -5.61 -0.79 -10.99
C LEU A 314 -4.55 -1.70 -11.62
N GLY A 315 -4.93 -2.93 -12.00
CA GLY A 315 -4.01 -3.89 -12.59
C GLY A 315 -3.69 -3.57 -14.05
N ILE A 316 -2.42 -3.73 -14.41
CA ILE A 316 -1.94 -3.69 -15.80
C ILE A 316 -1.47 -5.11 -16.13
N GLU A 317 -2.01 -5.67 -17.20
CA GLU A 317 -1.70 -7.02 -17.66
C GLU A 317 -0.82 -6.93 -18.90
N GLU A 318 0.44 -7.31 -18.75
CA GLU A 318 1.37 -7.50 -19.87
C GLU A 318 1.49 -9.00 -20.23
N GLU A 319 2.27 -9.32 -21.26
CA GLU A 319 2.29 -10.66 -21.88
C GLU A 319 2.87 -11.81 -21.01
N ASP A 320 3.23 -11.59 -19.74
CA ASP A 320 3.86 -12.59 -18.85
C ASP A 320 3.06 -12.95 -17.58
#